data_AF-A0A4Q3N2P0-F1
#
_entry.id   AF-A0A4Q3N2P0-F1
#
_cell.length_a   1.000
_cell.length_b   1.000
_cell.length_c   1.000
_cell.angle_alpha   90.00
_cell.angle_beta   90.00
_cell.angle_gamma   90.00
#
_symmetry.space_group_name_H-M   'P 1'
#
loop_
_entity.id
_entity.type
_entity.pdbx_description
1 polymer ?
#
loop_
_entity_poly.entity_id
_entity_poly.type
_entity_poly.pdbx_seq_one_letter_code
_entity_poly.pdbx_strand_id
1 'polypeptide(L)'
;MTAGGAITQTGAITANALTAKTLVNAGAAITLNNAGNDVATVDLRARNAADTANASGALSYRDANGFDVAGVSTGGALTLQSNGNITQSGAMTVAGLTTLTAGAGNDITLTHAVNNFGSVGIVSGRDVSLTDSNALGLAASTVASSLTLNAGGSVTQTGAIVAPVLHANLTGAASALTLSTAGNHIAQLGGISTPGGFSLNNGNNAIAVNGVISTGNTAVSLTSGTGVTSFGTSGAIATGGGNVTLTNSNSAKLLGNIDTTGGAGTGNLTVTGAGVISQQAATTLKVKGTTSIAAGAGNDVTLTNAGNDFGGAVAVTTGRNVALNDANALVLGTSAVSGTLGVTTGGAITQTGAVVVTGATTLTAGAGNNITLTNAGNNFAAVSVMSGNNVSLRDSNALVLGASSVGGALSVTAGGAITQTGAITANALTAKTLVNAGAAITLNNA
;
A
#
# COMPACT_ATOMS: atom_id res chain seq x y z
N MET A 1 46.52 9.16 11.17
CA MET A 1 47.52 9.33 10.09
C MET A 1 46.96 10.20 8.98
N THR A 2 47.80 11.03 8.37
CA THR A 2 47.44 11.88 7.22
C THR A 2 48.46 11.66 6.11
N ALA A 3 48.01 11.44 4.88
CA ALA A 3 48.87 11.17 3.73
C ALA A 3 48.52 12.04 2.51
N GLY A 4 49.51 12.40 1.71
CA GLY A 4 49.33 13.05 0.40
C GLY A 4 49.05 12.07 -0.74
N GLY A 5 48.75 10.80 -0.43
CA GLY A 5 48.52 9.72 -1.38
C GLY A 5 47.61 8.65 -0.79
N ALA A 6 47.49 7.50 -1.47
CA ALA A 6 46.63 6.42 -1.00
C ALA A 6 47.16 5.82 0.31
N ILE A 7 46.25 5.46 1.22
CA ILE A 7 46.56 4.71 2.44
C ILE A 7 46.13 3.26 2.19
N THR A 8 47.07 2.33 2.35
CA THR A 8 46.84 0.89 2.25
C THR A 8 47.41 0.19 3.47
N GLN A 9 47.00 -1.05 3.70
CA GLN A 9 47.51 -1.87 4.79
C GLN A 9 48.09 -3.19 4.32
N THR A 10 49.12 -3.66 5.02
CA THR A 10 49.80 -4.94 4.76
C THR A 10 49.54 -5.98 5.85
N GLY A 11 49.00 -5.57 7.00
CA GLY A 11 48.68 -6.42 8.15
C GLY A 11 47.39 -5.99 8.84
N ALA A 12 47.06 -6.68 9.94
CA ALA A 12 45.94 -6.30 10.79
C ALA A 12 46.26 -5.04 11.60
N ILE A 13 45.25 -4.21 11.84
CA ILE A 13 45.32 -3.06 12.73
C ILE A 13 44.57 -3.41 14.02
N THR A 14 45.26 -3.39 15.16
CA THR A 14 44.64 -3.49 16.48
C THR A 14 44.81 -2.17 17.20
N ALA A 15 43.71 -1.47 17.48
CA ALA A 15 43.74 -0.17 18.12
C ALA A 15 42.41 0.16 18.78
N ASN A 16 42.40 1.02 19.80
CA ASN A 16 41.13 1.52 20.31
C ASN A 16 40.45 2.50 19.33
N ALA A 17 41.24 3.34 18.65
CA ALA A 17 40.75 4.30 17.68
C ALA A 17 41.70 4.41 16.49
N LEU A 18 41.13 4.55 15.30
CA LEU A 18 41.86 4.74 14.05
C LEU A 18 41.33 5.97 13.31
N THR A 19 42.19 6.95 13.11
CA THR A 19 41.91 8.08 12.20
C THR A 19 42.83 7.98 10.99
N ALA A 20 42.26 7.90 9.79
CA ALA A 20 43.00 7.88 8.53
C ALA A 20 42.48 8.96 7.58
N LYS A 21 43.39 9.74 7.00
CA LYS A 21 43.06 10.90 6.17
C LYS A 21 43.97 11.04 4.96
N THR A 22 43.39 11.34 3.80
CA THR A 22 44.14 11.73 2.59
C THR A 22 43.88 13.20 2.24
N LEU A 23 44.90 13.88 1.70
CA LEU A 23 44.86 15.29 1.28
C LEU A 23 45.31 15.44 -0.19
N VAL A 24 44.40 15.15 -1.13
CA VAL A 24 44.69 15.16 -2.57
C VAL A 24 43.49 15.64 -3.37
N ASN A 25 43.65 16.66 -4.22
CA ASN A 25 42.54 17.22 -5.01
C ASN A 25 41.86 16.19 -5.92
N ALA A 26 42.63 15.29 -6.54
CA ALA A 26 42.11 14.21 -7.37
C ALA A 26 41.35 13.12 -6.56
N GLY A 27 41.46 13.14 -5.23
CA GLY A 27 41.03 12.05 -4.35
C GLY A 27 42.05 10.92 -4.30
N ALA A 28 42.33 10.43 -3.10
CA ALA A 28 43.16 9.25 -2.89
C ALA A 28 42.46 8.27 -1.96
N ALA A 29 42.51 6.99 -2.30
CA ALA A 29 41.79 5.94 -1.58
C ALA A 29 42.39 5.65 -0.20
N ILE A 30 41.53 5.21 0.72
CA ILE A 30 41.92 4.58 1.98
C ILE A 30 41.38 3.15 1.94
N THR A 31 42.27 2.16 1.85
CA THR A 31 41.90 0.74 1.74
C THR A 31 42.47 -0.04 2.92
N LEU A 32 41.59 -0.33 3.88
CA LEU A 32 41.92 -0.94 5.16
C LEU A 32 41.06 -2.19 5.41
N ASN A 33 41.21 -3.20 4.54
CA ASN A 33 40.23 -4.27 4.33
C ASN A 33 40.63 -5.68 4.85
N ASN A 34 41.62 -5.78 5.75
CA ASN A 34 42.02 -7.05 6.36
C ASN A 34 40.94 -7.52 7.34
N ALA A 35 40.60 -8.81 7.24
CA ALA A 35 39.64 -9.48 8.10
C ALA A 35 39.97 -9.43 9.59
N GLY A 36 41.25 -9.35 9.92
CA GLY A 36 41.78 -9.40 11.28
C GLY A 36 41.97 -8.04 11.93
N ASN A 37 41.58 -6.94 11.28
CA ASN A 37 41.53 -5.65 11.96
C ASN A 37 40.57 -5.75 13.17
N ASP A 38 40.96 -5.12 14.27
CA ASP A 38 40.23 -5.09 15.52
C ASP A 38 40.33 -3.66 16.07
N VAL A 39 39.47 -2.78 15.56
CA VAL A 39 39.44 -1.37 15.93
C VAL A 39 38.06 -0.99 16.43
N ALA A 40 37.99 -0.53 17.68
CA ALA A 40 36.71 -0.17 18.29
C ALA A 40 36.06 1.04 17.61
N THR A 41 36.84 2.03 17.16
CA THR A 41 36.31 3.25 16.55
C THR A 41 37.13 3.72 15.34
N VAL A 42 36.46 4.05 14.23
CA VAL A 42 37.11 4.50 12.99
C VAL A 42 36.64 5.88 12.52
N ASP A 43 37.59 6.68 12.03
CA ASP A 43 37.36 7.96 11.35
C ASP A 43 38.16 7.99 10.03
N LEU A 44 37.47 7.99 8.90
CA LEU A 44 38.05 7.86 7.56
C LEU A 44 37.69 9.06 6.68
N ARG A 45 38.70 9.79 6.18
CA ARG A 45 38.46 11.03 5.42
C ARG A 45 39.31 11.12 4.15
N ALA A 46 38.66 11.19 2.99
CA ALA A 46 39.29 11.59 1.73
C ALA A 46 38.97 13.07 1.43
N ARG A 47 39.97 13.94 1.56
CA ARG A 47 39.81 15.40 1.48
C ARG A 47 40.67 15.98 0.37
N ASN A 48 40.27 17.16 -0.14
CA ASN A 48 41.09 17.92 -1.08
C ASN A 48 42.40 18.39 -0.41
N ALA A 49 43.37 18.86 -1.20
CA ALA A 49 44.69 19.26 -0.69
C ALA A 49 44.61 20.40 0.35
N ALA A 50 43.59 21.27 0.24
CA ALA A 50 43.32 22.36 1.16
C ALA A 50 42.51 21.94 2.41
N ASP A 51 42.06 20.69 2.49
CA ASP A 51 41.21 20.15 3.56
C ASP A 51 39.86 20.86 3.79
N THR A 52 39.36 21.57 2.79
CA THR A 52 38.10 22.31 2.85
C THR A 52 36.91 21.56 2.24
N ALA A 53 37.15 20.57 1.39
CA ALA A 53 36.11 19.79 0.71
C ALA A 53 36.43 18.28 0.68
N ASN A 54 35.39 17.48 0.51
CA ASN A 54 35.53 16.04 0.26
C ASN A 54 36.08 15.83 -1.15
N ALA A 55 37.08 14.96 -1.28
CA ALA A 55 37.61 14.52 -2.56
C ALA A 55 37.08 13.11 -2.90
N SER A 56 37.09 12.72 -4.17
CA SER A 56 36.48 11.47 -4.65
C SER A 56 37.28 10.19 -4.37
N GLY A 57 38.02 10.15 -3.25
CA GLY A 57 38.80 8.97 -2.84
C GLY A 57 37.92 7.89 -2.21
N ALA A 58 37.92 6.69 -2.77
CA ALA A 58 37.16 5.57 -2.20
C ALA A 58 37.69 5.18 -0.81
N LEU A 59 36.77 4.85 0.10
CA LEU A 59 37.08 4.43 1.46
C LEU A 59 36.62 2.98 1.66
N SER A 60 37.48 2.14 2.23
CA SER A 60 37.16 0.74 2.55
C SER A 60 37.73 0.37 3.90
N TYR A 61 36.89 -0.16 4.78
CA TYR A 61 37.31 -0.70 6.08
C TYR A 61 36.63 -2.03 6.36
N ARG A 62 37.40 -2.98 6.89
CA ARG A 62 36.91 -4.25 7.40
C ARG A 62 37.38 -4.46 8.84
N ASP A 63 36.53 -5.06 9.66
CA ASP A 63 36.81 -5.43 11.05
C ASP A 63 36.42 -6.89 11.38
N ALA A 64 37.06 -7.49 12.37
CA ALA A 64 36.84 -8.84 12.84
C ALA A 64 35.59 -8.98 13.73
N ASN A 65 35.32 -8.00 14.59
CA ASN A 65 34.45 -8.14 15.78
C ASN A 65 33.31 -7.11 15.86
N GLY A 66 33.38 -6.02 15.10
CA GLY A 66 32.44 -4.91 15.20
C GLY A 66 33.15 -3.60 15.45
N PHE A 67 32.60 -2.50 14.96
CA PHE A 67 33.21 -1.19 15.13
C PHE A 67 32.20 -0.06 15.10
N ASP A 68 32.60 1.05 15.71
CA ASP A 68 31.88 2.31 15.71
C ASP A 68 32.46 3.29 14.69
N VAL A 69 31.59 3.94 13.91
CA VAL A 69 31.96 5.00 12.97
C VAL A 69 31.93 6.34 13.70
N ALA A 70 33.09 6.89 14.04
CA ALA A 70 33.24 8.24 14.59
C ALA A 70 33.24 9.33 13.52
N GLY A 71 33.48 8.98 12.25
CA GLY A 71 33.37 9.94 11.16
C GLY A 71 33.70 9.35 9.80
N VAL A 72 32.95 9.76 8.78
CA VAL A 72 33.34 9.53 7.39
C VAL A 72 33.17 10.79 6.56
N SER A 73 34.12 11.07 5.67
CA SER A 73 34.04 12.17 4.72
C SER A 73 34.68 11.79 3.39
N THR A 74 33.89 11.60 2.35
CA THR A 74 34.39 11.34 0.99
C THR A 74 33.39 11.75 -0.10
N GLY A 75 33.92 12.13 -1.26
CA GLY A 75 33.13 12.27 -2.50
C GLY A 75 33.03 10.95 -3.28
N GLY A 76 33.76 9.91 -2.88
CA GLY A 76 33.80 8.60 -3.53
C GLY A 76 32.86 7.58 -2.87
N ALA A 77 33.08 6.31 -3.21
CA ALA A 77 32.38 5.18 -2.59
C ALA A 77 32.91 4.88 -1.18
N LEU A 78 32.05 4.29 -0.35
CA LEU A 78 32.40 3.78 0.98
C LEU A 78 32.06 2.28 1.04
N THR A 79 32.95 1.46 1.58
CA THR A 79 32.69 0.05 1.90
C THR A 79 33.02 -0.20 3.36
N LEU A 80 32.04 -0.64 4.14
CA LEU A 80 32.19 -0.99 5.55
C LEU A 80 31.80 -2.45 5.75
N GLN A 81 32.73 -3.25 6.29
CA GLN A 81 32.54 -4.68 6.52
C GLN A 81 32.88 -5.05 7.96
N SER A 82 32.08 -5.89 8.59
CA SER A 82 32.35 -6.45 9.91
C SER A 82 31.80 -7.87 10.03
N ASN A 83 32.37 -8.69 10.92
CA ASN A 83 31.69 -9.90 11.41
C ASN A 83 30.94 -9.66 12.73
N GLY A 84 30.83 -8.40 13.17
CA GLY A 84 30.00 -7.93 14.27
C GLY A 84 29.15 -6.72 13.86
N ASN A 85 28.68 -5.96 14.85
CA ASN A 85 27.84 -4.80 14.61
C ASN A 85 28.62 -3.64 13.97
N ILE A 86 27.96 -2.87 13.12
CA ILE A 86 28.45 -1.57 12.64
C ILE A 86 27.61 -0.49 13.31
N THR A 87 28.21 0.30 14.20
CA THR A 87 27.53 1.40 14.90
C THR A 87 28.06 2.75 14.47
N GLN A 88 27.46 3.83 14.99
CA GLN A 88 27.85 5.19 14.66
C GLN A 88 27.80 6.11 15.88
N SER A 89 28.90 6.82 16.13
CA SER A 89 28.97 7.92 17.10
C SER A 89 29.14 9.29 16.44
N GLY A 90 29.61 9.36 15.19
CA GLY A 90 29.80 10.62 14.49
C GLY A 90 29.35 10.60 13.03
N ALA A 91 29.14 11.79 12.48
CA ALA A 91 28.49 11.98 11.19
C ALA A 91 29.23 11.36 9.99
N MET A 92 28.48 10.98 8.97
CA MET A 92 29.00 10.47 7.71
C MET A 92 28.54 11.35 6.55
N THR A 93 29.48 11.77 5.70
CA THR A 93 29.19 12.39 4.40
C THR A 93 29.84 11.58 3.29
N VAL A 94 29.02 10.96 2.45
CA VAL A 94 29.46 10.06 1.37
C VAL A 94 28.65 10.38 0.11
N ALA A 95 29.28 10.94 -0.92
CA ALA A 95 28.57 11.23 -2.17
C ALA A 95 28.35 9.99 -3.06
N GLY A 96 29.25 9.01 -2.99
CA GLY A 96 29.14 7.76 -3.76
C GLY A 96 28.25 6.71 -3.09
N LEU A 97 28.32 5.48 -3.62
CA LEU A 97 27.65 4.32 -3.03
C LEU A 97 28.33 3.92 -1.72
N THR A 98 27.54 3.81 -0.66
CA THR A 98 27.92 3.18 0.60
C THR A 98 27.50 1.71 0.58
N THR A 99 28.45 0.78 0.72
CA THR A 99 28.20 -0.66 0.79
C THR A 99 28.45 -1.17 2.20
N LEU A 100 27.46 -1.82 2.80
CA LEU A 100 27.49 -2.25 4.21
C LEU A 100 27.36 -3.78 4.31
N THR A 101 28.18 -4.40 5.15
CA THR A 101 28.15 -5.85 5.43
C THR A 101 28.46 -6.12 6.90
N ALA A 102 27.49 -6.57 7.67
CA ALA A 102 27.67 -6.99 9.07
C ALA A 102 27.41 -8.50 9.28
N GLY A 103 26.84 -9.19 8.29
CA GLY A 103 26.33 -10.55 8.43
C GLY A 103 24.90 -10.60 8.96
N ALA A 104 24.18 -11.69 8.70
CA ALA A 104 22.75 -11.83 9.03
C ALA A 104 22.44 -11.89 10.54
N GLY A 105 23.47 -12.05 11.39
CA GLY A 105 23.34 -12.08 12.85
C GLY A 105 23.58 -10.74 13.54
N ASN A 106 24.09 -9.73 12.83
CA ASN A 106 24.60 -8.49 13.42
C ASN A 106 23.92 -7.25 12.84
N ASP A 107 23.83 -6.21 13.65
CA ASP A 107 23.09 -5.00 13.31
C ASP A 107 23.96 -3.94 12.64
N ILE A 108 23.30 -3.06 11.90
CA ILE A 108 23.90 -1.87 11.31
C ILE A 108 23.09 -0.65 11.77
N THR A 109 23.70 0.21 12.56
CA THR A 109 23.06 1.40 13.13
C THR A 109 23.83 2.64 12.72
N LEU A 110 23.37 3.30 11.65
CA LEU A 110 23.94 4.55 11.11
C LEU A 110 22.91 5.68 11.23
N THR A 111 22.65 6.10 12.47
CA THR A 111 21.49 6.93 12.81
C THR A 111 21.79 8.38 13.15
N HIS A 112 23.02 8.85 12.96
CA HIS A 112 23.37 10.25 13.25
C HIS A 112 22.56 11.20 12.36
N ALA A 113 21.94 12.23 12.97
CA ALA A 113 20.91 13.07 12.33
C ALA A 113 21.37 13.91 11.12
N VAL A 114 22.68 14.05 10.94
CA VAL A 114 23.30 14.88 9.89
C VAL A 114 24.05 14.05 8.85
N ASN A 115 23.82 12.74 8.85
CA ASN A 115 24.30 11.87 7.79
C ASN A 115 23.81 12.36 6.43
N ASN A 116 24.69 12.25 5.43
CA ASN A 116 24.39 12.64 4.06
C ASN A 116 25.03 11.62 3.12
N PHE A 117 24.23 10.64 2.73
CA PHE A 117 24.55 9.55 1.83
C PHE A 117 23.99 9.85 0.43
N GLY A 118 24.79 9.64 -0.61
CA GLY A 118 24.28 9.63 -1.99
C GLY A 118 23.41 8.40 -2.23
N SER A 119 23.96 7.21 -1.97
CA SER A 119 23.19 5.97 -1.96
C SER A 119 23.77 4.94 -0.98
N VAL A 120 22.92 4.01 -0.53
CA VAL A 120 23.30 2.92 0.39
C VAL A 120 22.85 1.58 -0.19
N GLY A 121 23.75 0.60 -0.21
CA GLY A 121 23.46 -0.81 -0.50
C GLY A 121 23.87 -1.68 0.68
N ILE A 122 22.99 -2.60 1.06
CA ILE A 122 23.20 -3.50 2.20
C ILE A 122 23.39 -4.92 1.66
N VAL A 123 24.59 -5.47 1.84
CA VAL A 123 24.87 -6.86 1.46
C VAL A 123 24.28 -7.81 2.49
N SER A 124 24.47 -7.49 3.78
CA SER A 124 23.86 -8.22 4.89
C SER A 124 23.87 -7.41 6.20
N GLY A 125 22.82 -7.60 6.98
CA GLY A 125 22.64 -7.11 8.35
C GLY A 125 21.36 -7.73 8.92
N ARG A 126 21.24 -7.85 10.24
CA ARG A 126 20.04 -8.35 10.90
C ARG A 126 18.99 -7.25 10.97
N ASP A 127 19.17 -6.30 11.88
CA ASP A 127 18.40 -5.07 11.95
C ASP A 127 19.26 -3.93 11.41
N VAL A 128 18.73 -3.16 10.46
CA VAL A 128 19.44 -2.05 9.83
C VAL A 128 18.65 -0.77 9.99
N SER A 129 19.26 0.22 10.62
CA SER A 129 18.69 1.56 10.81
C SER A 129 19.57 2.62 10.18
N LEU A 130 19.02 3.33 9.21
CA LEU A 130 19.69 4.40 8.47
C LEU A 130 18.97 5.72 8.73
N THR A 131 19.73 6.76 9.09
CA THR A 131 19.25 8.14 9.09
C THR A 131 20.01 8.93 8.04
N ASP A 132 19.30 9.74 7.25
CA ASP A 132 19.85 10.70 6.30
C ASP A 132 19.15 12.06 6.45
N SER A 133 19.89 13.16 6.43
CA SER A 133 19.31 14.50 6.55
C SER A 133 18.58 14.97 5.28
N ASN A 134 18.83 14.31 4.15
CA ASN A 134 18.39 14.68 2.81
C ASN A 134 17.60 13.52 2.18
N ALA A 135 17.53 13.49 0.84
CA ALA A 135 17.02 12.35 0.11
C ALA A 135 18.01 11.17 0.18
N LEU A 136 17.49 9.96 0.28
CA LEU A 136 18.29 8.73 0.38
C LEU A 136 18.03 7.81 -0.81
N GLY A 137 19.08 7.49 -1.56
CA GLY A 137 19.03 6.43 -2.57
C GLY A 137 19.33 5.06 -1.95
N LEU A 138 18.51 4.05 -2.26
CA LEU A 138 18.78 2.66 -1.92
C LEU A 138 19.21 1.87 -3.16
N ALA A 139 20.42 1.34 -3.11
CA ALA A 139 20.86 0.27 -4.00
C ALA A 139 20.31 -1.08 -3.51
N ALA A 140 20.66 -2.17 -4.21
CA ALA A 140 20.28 -3.52 -3.80
C ALA A 140 20.64 -3.75 -2.32
N SER A 141 19.63 -4.17 -1.55
CA SER A 141 19.73 -4.24 -0.09
C SER A 141 19.02 -5.47 0.45
N THR A 142 19.73 -6.29 1.22
CA THR A 142 19.20 -7.49 1.87
C THR A 142 19.44 -7.40 3.38
N VAL A 143 18.36 -7.52 4.15
CA VAL A 143 18.40 -7.58 5.62
C VAL A 143 17.68 -8.83 6.12
N ALA A 144 18.10 -9.35 7.28
CA ALA A 144 17.58 -10.60 7.82
C ALA A 144 16.38 -10.42 8.77
N SER A 145 16.10 -9.20 9.23
CA SER A 145 14.99 -8.89 10.13
C SER A 145 14.29 -7.59 9.74
N SER A 146 14.87 -6.43 10.06
CA SER A 146 14.20 -5.15 9.83
C SER A 146 15.09 -4.15 9.09
N LEU A 147 14.46 -3.38 8.21
CA LEU A 147 15.05 -2.19 7.59
C LEU A 147 14.25 -0.97 8.05
N THR A 148 14.92 -0.05 8.74
CA THR A 148 14.38 1.21 9.23
C THR A 148 15.05 2.38 8.51
N LEU A 149 14.24 3.24 7.89
CA LEU A 149 14.70 4.35 7.08
C LEU A 149 14.19 5.67 7.65
N ASN A 150 15.08 6.54 8.09
CA ASN A 150 14.76 7.92 8.48
C ASN A 150 15.41 8.87 7.47
N ALA A 151 14.63 9.67 6.76
CA ALA A 151 15.18 10.58 5.74
C ALA A 151 14.53 11.96 5.81
N GLY A 152 15.34 13.02 5.65
CA GLY A 152 14.81 14.37 5.50
C GLY A 152 14.07 14.58 4.19
N GLY A 153 14.44 13.83 3.15
CA GLY A 153 13.90 13.88 1.79
C GLY A 153 13.24 12.58 1.34
N SER A 154 12.94 12.51 0.05
CA SER A 154 12.42 11.29 -0.58
C SER A 154 13.42 10.13 -0.52
N VAL A 155 12.89 8.92 -0.43
CA VAL A 155 13.68 7.68 -0.56
C VAL A 155 13.36 7.02 -1.89
N THR A 156 14.39 6.70 -2.67
CA THR A 156 14.26 6.06 -3.98
C THR A 156 15.07 4.77 -4.05
N GLN A 157 14.79 3.96 -5.05
CA GLN A 157 15.38 2.64 -5.22
C GLN A 157 16.01 2.48 -6.61
N THR A 158 17.18 1.86 -6.68
CA THR A 158 17.83 1.44 -7.94
C THR A 158 18.01 -0.08 -8.07
N GLY A 159 17.95 -0.83 -6.96
CA GLY A 159 18.04 -2.30 -6.96
C GLY A 159 17.15 -2.91 -5.87
N ALA A 160 16.81 -4.20 -6.01
CA ALA A 160 15.84 -4.90 -5.14
C ALA A 160 16.09 -4.72 -3.63
N ILE A 161 15.02 -4.50 -2.87
CA ILE A 161 15.02 -4.49 -1.41
C ILE A 161 14.40 -5.80 -0.91
N VAL A 162 15.15 -6.55 -0.11
CA VAL A 162 14.72 -7.78 0.54
C VAL A 162 14.77 -7.56 2.05
N ALA A 163 13.61 -7.51 2.69
CA ALA A 163 13.48 -7.23 4.11
C ALA A 163 12.24 -7.92 4.69
N PRO A 164 12.34 -8.69 5.79
CA PRO A 164 11.16 -9.21 6.45
C PRO A 164 10.22 -8.09 6.94
N VAL A 165 10.77 -7.00 7.50
CA VAL A 165 9.99 -5.83 7.92
C VAL A 165 10.62 -4.54 7.40
N LEU A 166 9.79 -3.66 6.84
CA LEU A 166 10.17 -2.30 6.46
C LEU A 166 9.50 -1.26 7.36
N HIS A 167 10.28 -0.32 7.88
CA HIS A 167 9.84 0.90 8.56
C HIS A 167 10.40 2.12 7.84
N ALA A 168 9.65 3.22 7.83
CA ALA A 168 10.12 4.47 7.23
C ALA A 168 9.51 5.69 7.91
N ASN A 169 10.33 6.72 8.11
CA ASN A 169 9.92 8.03 8.61
C ASN A 169 10.61 9.14 7.81
N LEU A 170 9.85 9.76 6.92
CA LEU A 170 10.32 10.84 6.05
C LEU A 170 9.74 12.16 6.54
N THR A 171 10.57 13.20 6.69
CA THR A 171 10.13 14.45 7.35
C THR A 171 9.84 15.61 6.40
N GLY A 172 10.45 15.65 5.21
CA GLY A 172 10.13 16.67 4.20
C GLY A 172 8.69 16.56 3.67
N ALA A 173 8.03 17.69 3.47
CA ALA A 173 6.60 17.74 3.13
C ALA A 173 6.23 17.03 1.81
N ALA A 174 7.16 16.99 0.85
CA ALA A 174 6.99 16.30 -0.43
C ALA A 174 7.77 14.96 -0.48
N SER A 175 8.29 14.49 0.66
CA SER A 175 9.16 13.32 0.72
C SER A 175 8.37 12.04 0.54
N ALA A 176 8.58 11.39 -0.60
CA ALA A 176 7.95 10.13 -0.96
C ALA A 176 8.89 8.94 -0.75
N LEU A 177 8.35 7.77 -0.42
CA LEU A 177 9.07 6.51 -0.46
C LEU A 177 8.65 5.75 -1.72
N THR A 178 9.59 5.59 -2.65
CA THR A 178 9.33 4.96 -3.96
C THR A 178 10.22 3.74 -4.16
N LEU A 179 9.63 2.55 -4.01
CA LEU A 179 10.27 1.25 -4.20
C LEU A 179 9.61 0.54 -5.40
N SER A 180 9.94 0.98 -6.61
CA SER A 180 9.21 0.64 -7.84
C SER A 180 9.67 -0.64 -8.55
N THR A 181 10.76 -1.28 -8.10
CA THR A 181 11.29 -2.46 -8.77
C THR A 181 10.49 -3.72 -8.43
N ALA A 182 10.15 -4.55 -9.42
CA ALA A 182 9.44 -5.82 -9.17
C ALA A 182 10.30 -6.88 -8.46
N GLY A 183 11.58 -6.60 -8.20
CA GLY A 183 12.48 -7.49 -7.47
C GLY A 183 12.36 -7.39 -5.96
N ASN A 184 11.57 -6.45 -5.43
CA ASN A 184 11.38 -6.33 -3.99
C ASN A 184 10.74 -7.57 -3.39
N HIS A 185 11.21 -7.92 -2.19
CA HIS A 185 10.65 -8.95 -1.35
C HIS A 185 10.59 -8.39 0.08
N ILE A 186 9.58 -7.56 0.31
CA ILE A 186 9.23 -7.05 1.63
C ILE A 186 8.07 -7.88 2.15
N ALA A 187 8.25 -8.59 3.26
CA ALA A 187 7.19 -9.45 3.79
C ALA A 187 6.14 -8.63 4.57
N GLN A 188 6.59 -7.62 5.33
CA GLN A 188 5.72 -6.80 6.17
C GLN A 188 6.08 -5.31 6.09
N LEU A 189 5.05 -4.48 6.12
CA LEU A 189 5.15 -3.05 6.36
C LEU A 189 4.81 -2.77 7.81
N GLY A 190 5.76 -2.19 8.54
CA GLY A 190 5.53 -1.61 9.85
C GLY A 190 4.97 -0.19 9.74
N GLY A 191 5.40 0.71 10.62
CA GLY A 191 5.09 2.14 10.52
C GLY A 191 5.79 2.79 9.33
N ILE A 192 5.01 3.38 8.43
CA ILE A 192 5.48 4.13 7.26
C ILE A 192 4.88 5.54 7.32
N SER A 193 5.71 6.56 7.52
CA SER A 193 5.31 7.97 7.48
C SER A 193 6.00 8.65 6.30
N THR A 194 5.24 8.99 5.26
CA THR A 194 5.76 9.49 3.98
C THR A 194 4.85 10.61 3.45
N PRO A 195 5.10 11.88 3.81
CA PRO A 195 4.25 13.01 3.44
C PRO A 195 3.99 13.13 1.92
N GLY A 196 5.00 12.82 1.10
CA GLY A 196 4.94 12.86 -0.37
C GLY A 196 4.34 11.63 -1.05
N GLY A 197 3.96 10.60 -0.30
CA GLY A 197 3.30 9.40 -0.81
C GLY A 197 4.16 8.16 -0.70
N PHE A 198 3.55 7.00 -0.96
CA PHE A 198 4.20 5.71 -0.84
C PHE A 198 3.87 4.82 -2.03
N SER A 199 4.89 4.27 -2.69
CA SER A 199 4.72 3.32 -3.78
C SER A 199 5.64 2.12 -3.56
N LEU A 200 5.06 0.93 -3.53
CA LEU A 200 5.78 -0.33 -3.44
C LEU A 200 5.30 -1.27 -4.55
N ASN A 201 6.25 -1.70 -5.38
CA ASN A 201 6.11 -2.88 -6.21
C ASN A 201 6.87 -4.02 -5.54
N ASN A 202 6.16 -5.01 -5.00
CA ASN A 202 6.71 -6.19 -4.34
C ASN A 202 6.81 -7.40 -5.28
N GLY A 203 6.75 -7.17 -6.59
CA GLY A 203 6.79 -8.24 -7.58
C GLY A 203 5.62 -9.20 -7.41
N ASN A 204 5.93 -10.47 -7.17
CA ASN A 204 4.97 -11.55 -6.90
C ASN A 204 4.95 -11.96 -5.42
N ASN A 205 5.55 -11.17 -4.53
CA ASN A 205 5.71 -11.51 -3.13
C ASN A 205 4.54 -10.97 -2.30
N ALA A 206 4.07 -11.79 -1.36
CA ALA A 206 3.03 -11.39 -0.42
C ALA A 206 3.48 -10.20 0.43
N ILE A 207 2.52 -9.38 0.84
CA ILE A 207 2.76 -8.20 1.66
C ILE A 207 1.72 -8.11 2.78
N ALA A 208 2.19 -8.01 4.02
CA ALA A 208 1.34 -7.73 5.17
C ALA A 208 1.50 -6.27 5.61
N VAL A 209 0.40 -5.52 5.68
CA VAL A 209 0.35 -4.20 6.30
C VAL A 209 0.09 -4.39 7.79
N ASN A 210 1.13 -4.31 8.62
CA ASN A 210 1.05 -4.56 10.06
C ASN A 210 1.17 -3.28 10.91
N GLY A 211 1.75 -2.22 10.35
CA GLY A 211 1.69 -0.89 10.93
C GLY A 211 0.81 0.07 10.13
N VAL A 212 0.83 1.34 10.55
CA VAL A 212 0.12 2.41 9.88
C VAL A 212 0.99 3.00 8.77
N ILE A 213 0.44 3.06 7.56
CA ILE A 213 0.97 3.82 6.44
C ILE A 213 0.27 5.18 6.43
N SER A 214 1.00 6.25 6.68
CA SER A 214 0.50 7.62 6.76
C SER A 214 1.13 8.50 5.68
N THR A 215 0.31 9.26 4.96
CA THR A 215 0.77 10.21 3.93
C THR A 215 0.11 11.59 4.10
N GLY A 216 0.68 12.61 3.45
CA GLY A 216 0.25 14.01 3.56
C GLY A 216 -0.79 14.42 2.50
N ASN A 217 -1.87 13.65 2.31
CA ASN A 217 -2.83 13.81 1.21
C ASN A 217 -2.35 13.30 -0.16
N THR A 218 -1.36 12.41 -0.14
CA THR A 218 -0.70 11.87 -1.33
C THR A 218 -0.95 10.38 -1.45
N ALA A 219 -0.78 9.84 -2.67
CA ALA A 219 -1.22 8.49 -2.98
C ALA A 219 -0.41 7.40 -2.26
N VAL A 220 -1.07 6.28 -2.01
CA VAL A 220 -0.46 5.00 -1.62
C VAL A 220 -0.73 3.97 -2.71
N SER A 221 0.30 3.31 -3.22
CA SER A 221 0.19 2.23 -4.20
C SER A 221 0.96 1.00 -3.74
N LEU A 222 0.28 -0.12 -3.59
CA LEU A 222 0.88 -1.41 -3.26
C LEU A 222 0.60 -2.40 -4.39
N THR A 223 1.65 -2.96 -4.98
CA THR A 223 1.57 -4.05 -5.95
C THR A 223 2.27 -5.28 -5.39
N SER A 224 1.59 -6.43 -5.35
CA SER A 224 2.16 -7.69 -4.87
C SER A 224 2.06 -8.83 -5.89
N GLY A 225 1.61 -8.56 -7.12
CA GLY A 225 1.56 -9.57 -8.19
C GLY A 225 0.79 -10.79 -7.71
N THR A 226 1.35 -11.99 -7.80
CA THR A 226 0.68 -13.21 -7.28
C THR A 226 0.68 -13.35 -5.76
N GLY A 227 1.29 -12.44 -5.01
CA GLY A 227 1.31 -12.42 -3.56
C GLY A 227 -0.02 -11.97 -2.95
N VAL A 228 -0.35 -12.52 -1.78
CA VAL A 228 -1.48 -12.06 -0.96
C VAL A 228 -1.17 -10.67 -0.40
N THR A 229 -2.17 -9.80 -0.40
CA THR A 229 -2.12 -8.53 0.36
C THR A 229 -3.04 -8.68 1.57
N SER A 230 -2.48 -8.56 2.78
CA SER A 230 -3.24 -8.70 4.02
C SER A 230 -2.98 -7.54 4.96
N PHE A 231 -3.96 -7.19 5.78
CA PHE A 231 -3.81 -6.24 6.88
C PHE A 231 -3.80 -7.00 8.21
N GLY A 232 -2.82 -6.69 9.05
CA GLY A 232 -2.77 -7.13 10.44
C GLY A 232 -3.69 -6.28 11.33
N THR A 233 -3.82 -6.63 12.61
CA THR A 233 -4.71 -5.94 13.56
C THR A 233 -4.43 -4.45 13.74
N SER A 234 -3.17 -4.05 13.62
CA SER A 234 -2.72 -2.66 13.68
C SER A 234 -2.44 -2.07 12.29
N GLY A 235 -2.69 -2.84 11.24
CA GLY A 235 -2.49 -2.47 9.86
C GLY A 235 -3.50 -1.45 9.40
N ALA A 236 -3.03 -0.32 8.89
CA ALA A 236 -3.90 0.69 8.31
C ALA A 236 -3.21 1.48 7.21
N ILE A 237 -4.01 2.03 6.30
CA ILE A 237 -3.59 3.08 5.36
C ILE A 237 -4.41 4.33 5.67
N ALA A 238 -3.74 5.43 6.00
CA ALA A 238 -4.34 6.73 6.25
C ALA A 238 -3.67 7.76 5.32
N THR A 239 -4.37 8.18 4.27
CA THR A 239 -3.79 9.10 3.28
C THR A 239 -4.22 10.54 3.46
N GLY A 240 -5.21 10.84 4.33
CA GLY A 240 -5.88 12.14 4.35
C GLY A 240 -6.75 12.29 3.10
N GLY A 241 -6.23 12.84 2.00
CA GLY A 241 -6.96 12.95 0.72
C GLY A 241 -6.40 12.16 -0.46
N GLY A 242 -5.31 11.39 -0.23
CA GLY A 242 -4.63 10.67 -1.29
C GLY A 242 -5.38 9.42 -1.75
N ASN A 243 -5.20 9.04 -3.02
CA ASN A 243 -5.77 7.79 -3.52
C ASN A 243 -5.02 6.57 -2.97
N VAL A 244 -5.74 5.47 -2.77
CA VAL A 244 -5.16 4.18 -2.39
C VAL A 244 -5.38 3.19 -3.53
N THR A 245 -4.30 2.56 -4.00
CA THR A 245 -4.33 1.55 -5.05
C THR A 245 -3.69 0.26 -4.55
N LEU A 246 -4.44 -0.83 -4.55
CA LEU A 246 -3.98 -2.17 -4.15
C LEU A 246 -4.11 -3.12 -5.35
N THR A 247 -2.98 -3.59 -5.88
CA THR A 247 -2.93 -4.45 -7.06
C THR A 247 -2.31 -5.79 -6.72
N ASN A 248 -3.05 -6.88 -6.93
CA ASN A 248 -2.48 -8.24 -6.93
C ASN A 248 -3.24 -9.12 -7.94
N SER A 249 -2.54 -10.05 -8.58
CA SER A 249 -3.02 -10.95 -9.63
C SER A 249 -3.17 -12.37 -9.10
N ASN A 250 -4.38 -12.91 -9.12
CA ASN A 250 -4.71 -14.30 -8.72
C ASN A 250 -4.45 -14.64 -7.25
N SER A 251 -4.55 -13.66 -6.33
CA SER A 251 -4.36 -13.88 -4.90
C SER A 251 -5.41 -13.17 -4.06
N ALA A 252 -5.67 -13.71 -2.86
CA ALA A 252 -6.60 -13.11 -1.93
C ALA A 252 -6.11 -11.71 -1.49
N LYS A 253 -7.06 -10.82 -1.24
CA LYS A 253 -6.86 -9.54 -0.56
C LYS A 253 -7.71 -9.55 0.70
N LEU A 254 -7.07 -9.44 1.86
CA LEU A 254 -7.73 -9.22 3.14
C LEU A 254 -7.50 -7.76 3.53
N LEU A 255 -8.49 -6.91 3.25
CA LEU A 255 -8.44 -5.49 3.54
C LEU A 255 -8.62 -5.23 5.04
N GLY A 256 -7.98 -4.18 5.55
CA GLY A 256 -8.16 -3.70 6.92
C GLY A 256 -8.68 -2.27 6.95
N ASN A 257 -8.14 -1.46 7.85
CA ASN A 257 -8.48 -0.04 7.93
C ASN A 257 -7.87 0.72 6.73
N ILE A 258 -8.73 1.36 5.94
CA ILE A 258 -8.31 2.30 4.89
C ILE A 258 -9.11 3.58 5.08
N ASP A 259 -8.39 4.69 5.26
CA ASP A 259 -8.96 6.01 5.41
C ASP A 259 -8.35 6.96 4.38
N THR A 260 -9.16 7.33 3.39
CA THR A 260 -8.83 8.34 2.37
C THR A 260 -9.64 9.62 2.58
N THR A 261 -10.15 9.81 3.81
CA THR A 261 -10.91 10.99 4.21
C THR A 261 -10.04 12.06 4.85
N GLY A 262 -10.24 13.30 4.42
CA GLY A 262 -9.38 14.44 4.74
C GLY A 262 -8.80 15.11 3.50
N GLY A 263 -8.22 16.29 3.71
CA GLY A 263 -7.52 17.05 2.67
C GLY A 263 -8.33 17.39 1.40
N ALA A 264 -7.63 17.99 0.43
CA ALA A 264 -8.22 18.46 -0.83
C ALA A 264 -8.25 17.41 -1.96
N GLY A 265 -7.56 16.27 -1.81
CA GLY A 265 -7.47 15.24 -2.84
C GLY A 265 -8.79 14.48 -3.08
N THR A 266 -8.80 13.64 -4.13
CA THR A 266 -10.00 12.86 -4.52
C THR A 266 -10.31 11.73 -3.54
N GLY A 267 -9.31 11.15 -2.88
CA GLY A 267 -9.49 10.06 -1.91
C GLY A 267 -10.16 8.81 -2.48
N ASN A 268 -9.80 8.41 -3.70
CA ASN A 268 -10.34 7.19 -4.32
C ASN A 268 -9.68 5.93 -3.75
N LEU A 269 -10.44 4.83 -3.72
CA LEU A 269 -9.92 3.48 -3.45
C LEU A 269 -10.01 2.62 -4.72
N THR A 270 -8.90 2.03 -5.13
CA THR A 270 -8.83 1.10 -6.25
C THR A 270 -8.26 -0.24 -5.76
N VAL A 271 -9.02 -1.32 -5.91
CA VAL A 271 -8.61 -2.67 -5.54
C VAL A 271 -8.74 -3.57 -6.77
N THR A 272 -7.60 -3.92 -7.37
CA THR A 272 -7.58 -4.55 -8.70
C THR A 272 -6.73 -5.81 -8.75
N GLY A 273 -6.99 -6.57 -9.82
CA GLY A 273 -6.39 -7.85 -10.13
C GLY A 273 -7.11 -9.01 -9.43
N ALA A 274 -7.14 -10.15 -10.11
CA ALA A 274 -8.05 -11.23 -9.78
C ALA A 274 -7.77 -11.85 -8.40
N GLY A 275 -8.81 -12.29 -7.70
CA GLY A 275 -8.71 -12.96 -6.41
C GLY A 275 -9.82 -12.54 -5.46
N VAL A 276 -10.05 -13.35 -4.42
CA VAL A 276 -11.07 -13.04 -3.39
C VAL A 276 -10.71 -11.74 -2.69
N ILE A 277 -11.67 -10.82 -2.58
CA ILE A 277 -11.53 -9.59 -1.81
C ILE A 277 -12.41 -9.74 -0.57
N SER A 278 -11.79 -9.72 0.59
CA SER A 278 -12.44 -9.82 1.89
C SER A 278 -11.97 -8.72 2.81
N GLN A 279 -12.66 -8.55 3.92
CA GLN A 279 -12.35 -7.53 4.91
C GLN A 279 -12.13 -8.19 6.28
N GLN A 280 -11.12 -7.72 7.01
CA GLN A 280 -10.87 -8.11 8.38
C GLN A 280 -12.04 -7.66 9.27
N ALA A 281 -12.42 -8.47 10.26
CA ALA A 281 -13.50 -8.09 11.17
C ALA A 281 -13.16 -6.80 11.95
N ALA A 282 -14.18 -6.00 12.24
CA ALA A 282 -14.08 -4.75 13.01
C ALA A 282 -13.16 -3.66 12.43
N THR A 283 -12.79 -3.75 11.15
CA THR A 283 -12.09 -2.67 10.42
C THR A 283 -13.05 -1.82 9.60
N THR A 284 -12.61 -0.63 9.17
CA THR A 284 -13.45 0.29 8.37
C THR A 284 -12.77 0.67 7.06
N LEU A 285 -13.53 0.70 5.97
CA LEU A 285 -13.16 1.40 4.74
C LEU A 285 -13.86 2.76 4.72
N LYS A 286 -13.11 3.84 4.92
CA LYS A 286 -13.60 5.21 4.82
C LYS A 286 -13.04 5.84 3.56
N VAL A 287 -13.88 5.97 2.54
CA VAL A 287 -13.45 6.41 1.21
C VAL A 287 -14.16 7.70 0.84
N LYS A 288 -13.40 8.80 0.69
CA LYS A 288 -13.98 10.09 0.28
C LYS A 288 -14.50 10.05 -1.15
N GLY A 289 -13.71 9.45 -2.04
CA GLY A 289 -13.98 9.38 -3.47
C GLY A 289 -14.65 8.09 -3.90
N THR A 290 -14.46 7.76 -5.17
CA THR A 290 -14.96 6.51 -5.75
C THR A 290 -14.22 5.29 -5.24
N THR A 291 -14.91 4.15 -5.17
CA THR A 291 -14.32 2.84 -4.94
C THR A 291 -14.44 2.00 -6.19
N SER A 292 -13.32 1.51 -6.74
CA SER A 292 -13.28 0.63 -7.91
C SER A 292 -12.72 -0.73 -7.54
N ILE A 293 -13.48 -1.79 -7.82
CA ILE A 293 -13.17 -3.16 -7.43
C ILE A 293 -13.14 -4.05 -8.68
N ALA A 294 -12.08 -4.83 -8.83
CA ALA A 294 -11.94 -5.84 -9.89
C ALA A 294 -11.38 -7.15 -9.32
N ALA A 295 -12.26 -8.02 -8.80
CA ALA A 295 -11.90 -9.33 -8.26
C ALA A 295 -11.78 -10.42 -9.33
N GLY A 296 -12.28 -10.17 -10.54
CA GLY A 296 -12.49 -11.18 -11.58
C GLY A 296 -13.77 -11.98 -11.35
N ALA A 297 -14.42 -12.39 -12.44
CA ALA A 297 -15.75 -13.04 -12.42
C ALA A 297 -15.81 -14.39 -11.67
N GLY A 298 -14.66 -14.95 -11.29
CA GLY A 298 -14.57 -16.19 -10.51
C GLY A 298 -14.43 -15.98 -9.00
N ASN A 299 -14.30 -14.75 -8.51
CA ASN A 299 -13.93 -14.48 -7.12
C ASN A 299 -14.91 -13.57 -6.39
N ASP A 300 -15.12 -13.84 -5.11
CA ASP A 300 -16.07 -13.09 -4.28
C ASP A 300 -15.48 -11.78 -3.75
N VAL A 301 -16.38 -10.84 -3.46
CA VAL A 301 -16.11 -9.55 -2.80
C VAL A 301 -16.98 -9.47 -1.56
N THR A 302 -16.38 -9.41 -0.38
CA THR A 302 -17.07 -9.31 0.91
C THR A 302 -16.55 -8.11 1.70
N LEU A 303 -17.28 -7.00 1.65
CA LEU A 303 -16.99 -5.75 2.35
C LEU A 303 -18.16 -5.40 3.29
N THR A 304 -18.38 -6.25 4.29
CA THR A 304 -19.63 -6.31 5.06
C THR A 304 -19.56 -5.67 6.44
N ASN A 305 -18.43 -5.06 6.82
CA ASN A 305 -18.33 -4.41 8.12
C ASN A 305 -19.24 -3.19 8.20
N ALA A 306 -19.96 -3.06 9.31
CA ALA A 306 -20.95 -1.99 9.53
C ALA A 306 -20.35 -0.57 9.61
N GLY A 307 -19.04 -0.46 9.82
CA GLY A 307 -18.35 0.83 9.88
C GLY A 307 -17.74 1.29 8.56
N ASN A 308 -17.98 0.57 7.45
CA ASN A 308 -17.60 1.06 6.12
C ASN A 308 -18.39 2.33 5.79
N ASP A 309 -17.75 3.30 5.15
CA ASP A 309 -18.33 4.58 4.75
C ASP A 309 -17.77 4.97 3.37
N PHE A 310 -18.56 4.68 2.33
CA PHE A 310 -18.23 4.94 0.93
C PHE A 310 -18.86 6.27 0.48
N GLY A 311 -18.11 7.36 0.57
CA GLY A 311 -18.56 8.70 0.19
C GLY A 311 -18.76 8.94 -1.31
N GLY A 312 -18.19 8.07 -2.16
CA GLY A 312 -18.39 8.08 -3.61
C GLY A 312 -18.88 6.74 -4.15
N ALA A 313 -19.19 6.72 -5.45
CA ALA A 313 -19.77 5.53 -6.09
C ALA A 313 -18.86 4.31 -5.99
N VAL A 314 -19.44 3.15 -5.65
CA VAL A 314 -18.77 1.84 -5.59
C VAL A 314 -19.04 1.07 -6.88
N ALA A 315 -18.02 0.89 -7.70
CA ALA A 315 -18.08 0.17 -8.96
C ALA A 315 -17.38 -1.19 -8.83
N VAL A 316 -18.14 -2.28 -8.92
CA VAL A 316 -17.58 -3.64 -8.99
C VAL A 316 -17.48 -4.05 -10.45
N THR A 317 -16.38 -3.70 -11.09
CA THR A 317 -16.17 -3.96 -12.53
C THR A 317 -16.15 -5.45 -12.86
N THR A 318 -15.71 -6.30 -11.93
CA THR A 318 -15.79 -7.76 -12.00
C THR A 318 -15.84 -8.37 -10.60
N GLY A 319 -16.74 -9.36 -10.40
CA GLY A 319 -16.81 -10.19 -9.19
C GLY A 319 -17.84 -11.31 -9.36
N ARG A 320 -17.77 -12.34 -8.52
CA ARG A 320 -18.73 -13.46 -8.47
C ARG A 320 -19.87 -13.17 -7.51
N ASN A 321 -19.71 -13.45 -6.22
CA ASN A 321 -20.66 -13.02 -5.20
C ASN A 321 -20.14 -11.75 -4.56
N VAL A 322 -20.98 -10.73 -4.46
CA VAL A 322 -20.63 -9.41 -3.94
C VAL A 322 -21.54 -9.11 -2.76
N ALA A 323 -20.95 -8.84 -1.60
CA ALA A 323 -21.66 -8.36 -0.41
C ALA A 323 -21.04 -7.03 0.03
N LEU A 324 -21.85 -5.97 0.05
CA LEU A 324 -21.46 -4.62 0.43
C LEU A 324 -22.30 -4.18 1.63
N ASN A 325 -21.64 -3.60 2.63
CA ASN A 325 -22.27 -2.89 3.73
C ASN A 325 -21.72 -1.47 3.78
N ASP A 326 -22.60 -0.50 3.99
CA ASP A 326 -22.25 0.91 4.14
C ASP A 326 -23.01 1.50 5.33
N ALA A 327 -22.32 2.24 6.19
CA ALA A 327 -22.92 2.89 7.35
C ALA A 327 -23.96 3.94 6.92
N ASN A 328 -23.78 4.51 5.73
CA ASN A 328 -24.52 5.64 5.21
C ASN A 328 -25.31 5.22 3.95
N ALA A 329 -25.52 6.15 3.04
CA ALA A 329 -26.14 5.88 1.74
C ALA A 329 -25.09 5.36 0.76
N LEU A 330 -25.39 4.25 0.07
CA LEU A 330 -24.51 3.70 -0.95
C LEU A 330 -24.95 4.13 -2.35
N VAL A 331 -23.98 4.61 -3.12
CA VAL A 331 -24.14 4.85 -4.56
C VAL A 331 -23.43 3.72 -5.31
N LEU A 332 -24.17 2.93 -6.09
CA LEU A 332 -23.59 1.92 -6.97
C LEU A 332 -23.10 2.57 -8.28
N GLY A 333 -21.84 2.34 -8.62
CA GLY A 333 -21.29 2.63 -9.93
C GLY A 333 -21.58 1.50 -10.91
N THR A 334 -21.01 1.59 -12.12
CA THR A 334 -21.10 0.52 -13.13
C THR A 334 -20.54 -0.78 -12.54
N SER A 335 -21.39 -1.80 -12.46
CA SER A 335 -21.06 -3.05 -11.78
C SER A 335 -21.46 -4.27 -12.61
N ALA A 336 -20.59 -5.28 -12.64
CA ALA A 336 -20.82 -6.57 -13.30
C ALA A 336 -20.50 -7.72 -12.32
N VAL A 337 -21.56 -8.39 -11.90
CA VAL A 337 -21.56 -9.43 -10.86
C VAL A 337 -22.07 -10.73 -11.48
N SER A 338 -21.21 -11.75 -11.57
CA SER A 338 -21.56 -13.03 -12.22
C SER A 338 -22.39 -13.96 -11.33
N GLY A 339 -22.44 -13.71 -10.03
CA GLY A 339 -23.21 -14.43 -9.02
C GLY A 339 -24.20 -13.50 -8.30
N THR A 340 -24.29 -13.58 -6.98
CA THR A 340 -25.25 -12.79 -6.19
C THR A 340 -24.72 -11.40 -5.82
N LEU A 341 -25.61 -10.41 -5.70
CA LEU A 341 -25.31 -9.09 -5.13
C LEU A 341 -26.14 -8.85 -3.87
N GLY A 342 -25.49 -8.71 -2.71
CA GLY A 342 -26.11 -8.25 -1.48
C GLY A 342 -25.66 -6.85 -1.10
N VAL A 343 -26.60 -5.94 -0.86
CA VAL A 343 -26.33 -4.57 -0.43
C VAL A 343 -27.11 -4.26 0.84
N THR A 344 -26.38 -3.87 1.88
CA THR A 344 -26.94 -3.37 3.15
C THR A 344 -26.43 -1.96 3.40
N THR A 345 -27.32 -1.04 3.75
CA THR A 345 -26.96 0.37 3.98
C THR A 345 -27.71 0.94 5.17
N GLY A 346 -27.10 1.90 5.87
CA GLY A 346 -27.80 2.74 6.85
C GLY A 346 -28.61 3.88 6.22
N GLY A 347 -28.42 4.13 4.92
CA GLY A 347 -29.08 5.16 4.12
C GLY A 347 -29.70 4.64 2.83
N ALA A 348 -30.01 5.56 1.91
CA ALA A 348 -30.57 5.21 0.60
C ALA A 348 -29.61 4.38 -0.26
N ILE A 349 -30.16 3.53 -1.12
CA ILE A 349 -29.40 2.83 -2.17
C ILE A 349 -29.71 3.52 -3.49
N THR A 350 -28.70 4.05 -4.15
CA THR A 350 -28.83 4.73 -5.46
C THR A 350 -27.76 4.22 -6.42
N GLN A 351 -27.74 4.77 -7.63
CA GLN A 351 -26.74 4.38 -8.63
C GLN A 351 -26.40 5.51 -9.60
N THR A 352 -25.19 5.45 -10.15
CA THR A 352 -24.69 6.33 -11.23
C THR A 352 -24.40 5.57 -12.52
N GLY A 353 -24.19 4.25 -12.44
CA GLY A 353 -23.95 3.36 -13.57
C GLY A 353 -24.99 2.26 -13.70
N ALA A 354 -24.82 1.42 -14.71
CA ALA A 354 -25.62 0.21 -14.87
C ALA A 354 -25.14 -0.87 -13.90
N VAL A 355 -26.07 -1.59 -13.27
CA VAL A 355 -25.79 -2.72 -12.39
C VAL A 355 -26.27 -4.00 -13.10
N VAL A 356 -25.34 -4.89 -13.40
CA VAL A 356 -25.58 -6.17 -14.07
C VAL A 356 -25.28 -7.30 -13.11
N VAL A 357 -26.27 -8.11 -12.77
CA VAL A 357 -26.17 -9.20 -11.80
C VAL A 357 -26.82 -10.46 -12.38
N THR A 358 -26.03 -11.52 -12.57
CA THR A 358 -26.53 -12.77 -13.16
C THR A 358 -27.26 -13.65 -12.16
N GLY A 359 -26.95 -13.51 -10.86
CA GLY A 359 -27.65 -14.16 -9.76
C GLY A 359 -28.68 -13.26 -9.07
N ALA A 360 -29.11 -13.67 -7.88
CA ALA A 360 -30.06 -12.93 -7.08
C ALA A 360 -29.43 -11.65 -6.49
N THR A 361 -30.22 -10.58 -6.46
CA THR A 361 -29.90 -9.32 -5.79
C THR A 361 -30.74 -9.15 -4.52
N THR A 362 -30.11 -8.85 -3.40
CA THR A 362 -30.79 -8.52 -2.13
C THR A 362 -30.44 -7.10 -1.69
N LEU A 363 -31.47 -6.32 -1.36
CA LEU A 363 -31.32 -4.90 -1.03
C LEU A 363 -31.93 -4.60 0.34
N THR A 364 -31.15 -3.97 1.22
CA THR A 364 -31.54 -3.61 2.58
C THR A 364 -31.14 -2.17 2.86
N ALA A 365 -32.06 -1.22 2.62
CA ALA A 365 -31.81 0.20 2.88
C ALA A 365 -32.33 0.68 4.26
N GLY A 366 -33.14 -0.13 4.94
CA GLY A 366 -33.92 0.28 6.11
C GLY A 366 -35.24 0.93 5.72
N ALA A 367 -36.26 0.79 6.58
CA ALA A 367 -37.64 1.18 6.28
C ALA A 367 -37.84 2.69 6.04
N GLY A 368 -36.91 3.55 6.47
CA GLY A 368 -36.95 5.00 6.26
C GLY A 368 -36.33 5.46 4.95
N ASN A 369 -35.59 4.60 4.24
CA ASN A 369 -34.71 5.01 3.15
C ASN A 369 -35.15 4.45 1.80
N ASN A 370 -34.99 5.24 0.74
CA ASN A 370 -35.39 4.85 -0.60
C ASN A 370 -34.34 3.97 -1.31
N ILE A 371 -34.80 3.18 -2.28
CA ILE A 371 -33.96 2.42 -3.20
C ILE A 371 -34.29 2.88 -4.62
N THR A 372 -33.32 3.43 -5.34
CA THR A 372 -33.51 3.96 -6.69
C THR A 372 -32.47 3.36 -7.64
N LEU A 373 -32.86 2.31 -8.36
CA LEU A 373 -32.04 1.61 -9.36
C LEU A 373 -32.68 1.69 -10.74
N THR A 374 -32.67 2.88 -11.35
CA THR A 374 -33.51 3.24 -12.52
C THR A 374 -32.74 3.42 -13.84
N ASN A 375 -31.45 3.11 -13.89
CA ASN A 375 -30.64 3.17 -15.12
C ASN A 375 -31.17 2.13 -16.12
N ALA A 376 -31.29 2.54 -17.39
CA ALA A 376 -31.85 1.68 -18.43
C ALA A 376 -30.98 0.47 -18.79
N GLY A 377 -29.69 0.51 -18.46
CA GLY A 377 -28.75 -0.61 -18.66
C GLY A 377 -28.72 -1.62 -17.51
N ASN A 378 -29.49 -1.42 -16.45
CA ASN A 378 -29.60 -2.41 -15.36
C ASN A 378 -30.09 -3.76 -15.90
N ASN A 379 -29.54 -4.85 -15.39
CA ASN A 379 -29.87 -6.20 -15.79
C ASN A 379 -29.71 -7.14 -14.59
N PHE A 380 -30.81 -7.44 -13.93
CA PHE A 380 -30.90 -8.29 -12.75
C PHE A 380 -31.66 -9.57 -13.11
N ALA A 381 -31.15 -10.73 -12.69
CA ALA A 381 -31.93 -11.97 -12.81
C ALA A 381 -33.12 -12.00 -11.84
N ALA A 382 -32.89 -11.63 -10.57
CA ALA A 382 -33.92 -11.50 -9.56
C ALA A 382 -33.56 -10.42 -8.55
N VAL A 383 -34.56 -9.73 -7.99
CA VAL A 383 -34.39 -8.73 -6.93
C VAL A 383 -35.33 -9.03 -5.77
N SER A 384 -34.79 -9.04 -4.55
CA SER A 384 -35.55 -9.11 -3.29
C SER A 384 -35.21 -7.89 -2.43
N VAL A 385 -36.23 -7.21 -1.90
CA VAL A 385 -36.04 -6.05 -1.04
C VAL A 385 -36.34 -6.44 0.41
N MET A 386 -35.31 -6.49 1.24
CA MET A 386 -35.49 -6.85 2.66
C MET A 386 -36.06 -5.68 3.45
N SER A 387 -35.69 -4.45 3.10
CA SER A 387 -36.31 -3.23 3.61
C SER A 387 -36.01 -2.02 2.72
N GLY A 388 -37.00 -1.14 2.60
CA GLY A 388 -36.90 0.17 1.95
C GLY A 388 -38.21 0.96 2.13
N ASN A 389 -38.17 2.27 1.95
CA ASN A 389 -39.35 3.14 1.93
C ASN A 389 -39.99 3.12 0.54
N ASN A 390 -39.53 3.97 -0.39
CA ASN A 390 -39.92 3.87 -1.80
C ASN A 390 -38.83 3.14 -2.57
N VAL A 391 -39.26 2.23 -3.45
CA VAL A 391 -38.37 1.42 -4.27
C VAL A 391 -38.72 1.63 -5.73
N SER A 392 -37.74 2.04 -6.54
CA SER A 392 -37.86 2.16 -7.99
C SER A 392 -36.80 1.31 -8.67
N LEU A 393 -37.24 0.28 -9.38
CA LEU A 393 -36.39 -0.67 -10.10
C LEU A 393 -36.64 -0.53 -11.60
N ARG A 394 -35.57 -0.43 -12.37
CA ARG A 394 -35.60 -0.60 -13.81
C ARG A 394 -34.71 -1.77 -14.20
N ASP A 395 -35.22 -2.59 -15.10
CA ASP A 395 -34.50 -3.69 -15.71
C ASP A 395 -34.58 -3.63 -17.23
N SER A 396 -33.49 -4.00 -17.91
CA SER A 396 -33.39 -4.01 -19.37
C SER A 396 -34.04 -5.23 -20.02
N ASN A 397 -34.28 -6.31 -19.28
CA ASN A 397 -34.94 -7.51 -19.73
C ASN A 397 -36.03 -7.96 -18.72
N ALA A 398 -36.23 -9.26 -18.56
CA ALA A 398 -37.22 -9.81 -17.66
C ALA A 398 -36.73 -9.72 -16.21
N LEU A 399 -37.62 -9.35 -15.30
CA LEU A 399 -37.30 -9.22 -13.89
C LEU A 399 -38.14 -10.18 -13.04
N VAL A 400 -37.45 -10.96 -12.19
CA VAL A 400 -38.09 -11.74 -11.13
C VAL A 400 -38.06 -10.93 -9.83
N LEU A 401 -39.22 -10.67 -9.25
CA LEU A 401 -39.36 -10.11 -7.91
C LEU A 401 -39.45 -11.26 -6.90
N GLY A 402 -38.47 -11.33 -6.02
CA GLY A 402 -38.51 -12.18 -4.83
C GLY A 402 -39.26 -11.51 -3.68
N ALA A 403 -39.10 -12.06 -2.48
CA ALA A 403 -39.70 -11.50 -1.28
C ALA A 403 -39.29 -10.03 -1.10
N SER A 404 -40.27 -9.15 -0.98
CA SER A 404 -40.06 -7.70 -0.95
C SER A 404 -40.90 -7.03 0.12
N SER A 405 -40.26 -6.35 1.07
CA SER A 405 -40.87 -5.56 2.12
C SER A 405 -40.55 -4.08 1.91
N VAL A 406 -41.56 -3.35 1.43
CA VAL A 406 -41.45 -1.95 1.02
C VAL A 406 -42.47 -1.13 1.82
N GLY A 407 -42.01 -0.16 2.61
CA GLY A 407 -42.88 0.66 3.46
C GLY A 407 -43.74 1.68 2.70
N GLY A 408 -43.33 2.02 1.47
CA GLY A 408 -43.99 2.96 0.57
C GLY A 408 -44.36 2.33 -0.77
N ALA A 409 -44.08 3.03 -1.87
CA ALA A 409 -44.37 2.54 -3.22
C ALA A 409 -43.25 1.66 -3.78
N LEU A 410 -43.61 0.53 -4.39
CA LEU A 410 -42.75 -0.29 -5.23
C LEU A 410 -43.09 -0.03 -6.71
N SER A 411 -42.18 0.61 -7.44
CA SER A 411 -42.29 0.88 -8.87
C SER A 411 -41.28 0.04 -9.64
N VAL A 412 -41.76 -0.76 -10.59
CA VAL A 412 -40.95 -1.71 -11.35
C VAL A 412 -41.19 -1.50 -12.84
N THR A 413 -40.12 -1.31 -13.59
CA THR A 413 -40.16 -1.16 -15.04
C THR A 413 -39.17 -2.14 -15.68
N ALA A 414 -39.65 -3.11 -16.45
CA ALA A 414 -38.81 -4.16 -17.04
C ALA A 414 -38.89 -4.16 -18.57
N GLY A 415 -37.76 -4.41 -19.24
CA GLY A 415 -37.70 -4.59 -20.69
C GLY A 415 -38.27 -5.92 -21.18
N GLY A 416 -38.67 -6.81 -20.26
CA GLY A 416 -39.31 -8.10 -20.52
C GLY A 416 -40.43 -8.40 -19.52
N ALA A 417 -40.70 -9.68 -19.27
CA ALA A 417 -41.73 -10.10 -18.33
C ALA A 417 -41.38 -9.71 -16.89
N ILE A 418 -42.40 -9.44 -16.06
CA ILE A 418 -42.25 -9.26 -14.62
C ILE A 418 -42.93 -10.44 -13.95
N THR A 419 -42.21 -11.17 -13.12
CA THR A 419 -42.75 -12.33 -12.39
C THR A 419 -42.49 -12.21 -10.90
N GLN A 420 -43.35 -12.81 -10.09
CA GLN A 420 -43.24 -12.85 -8.64
C GLN A 420 -42.95 -14.28 -8.17
N THR A 421 -41.99 -14.42 -7.25
CA THR A 421 -41.62 -15.71 -6.64
C THR A 421 -41.68 -15.70 -5.11
N GLY A 422 -41.84 -14.54 -4.49
CA GLY A 422 -42.02 -14.39 -3.05
C GLY A 422 -43.05 -13.32 -2.71
N ALA A 423 -43.48 -13.27 -1.45
CA ALA A 423 -44.48 -12.30 -0.99
C ALA A 423 -44.00 -10.85 -1.17
N ILE A 424 -44.88 -9.98 -1.65
CA ILE A 424 -44.62 -8.55 -1.81
C ILE A 424 -45.54 -7.80 -0.85
N THR A 425 -44.95 -7.05 0.07
CA THR A 425 -45.64 -6.09 0.93
C THR A 425 -45.22 -4.69 0.50
N ALA A 426 -46.15 -3.90 -0.04
CA ALA A 426 -45.96 -2.51 -0.44
C ALA A 426 -47.26 -1.73 -0.28
N ASN A 427 -47.20 -0.45 0.06
CA ASN A 427 -48.41 0.40 0.12
C ASN A 427 -49.00 0.66 -1.26
N ALA A 428 -48.15 0.64 -2.29
CA ALA A 428 -48.55 0.71 -3.69
C ALA A 428 -47.57 -0.11 -4.54
N LEU A 429 -48.08 -0.81 -5.54
CA LEU A 429 -47.28 -1.54 -6.52
C LEU A 429 -47.64 -1.06 -7.93
N THR A 430 -46.64 -0.54 -8.65
CA THR A 430 -46.73 -0.21 -10.07
C THR A 430 -45.75 -1.09 -10.83
N ALA A 431 -46.25 -1.93 -11.74
CA ALA A 431 -45.43 -2.76 -12.61
C ALA A 431 -45.68 -2.38 -14.08
N LYS A 432 -44.62 -2.19 -14.85
CA LYS A 432 -44.67 -1.80 -16.26
C LYS A 432 -43.66 -2.59 -17.09
N THR A 433 -44.12 -3.15 -18.20
CA THR A 433 -43.23 -3.71 -19.22
C THR A 433 -43.00 -2.70 -20.34
N LEU A 434 -41.79 -2.64 -20.91
CA LEU A 434 -41.49 -1.79 -22.07
C LEU A 434 -41.76 -2.44 -23.43
N VAL A 435 -42.10 -3.74 -23.48
CA VAL A 435 -42.36 -4.45 -24.74
C VAL A 435 -43.79 -4.20 -25.20
N ASN A 436 -43.96 -3.56 -26.37
CA ASN A 436 -45.25 -3.27 -26.97
C ASN A 436 -46.07 -4.53 -27.36
N ALA A 437 -45.43 -5.71 -27.43
CA ALA A 437 -46.08 -6.98 -27.78
C ALA A 437 -46.60 -7.79 -26.59
N GLY A 438 -46.73 -7.20 -25.39
CA GLY A 438 -47.42 -7.82 -24.26
C GLY A 438 -46.59 -8.79 -23.43
N ALA A 439 -45.38 -8.40 -23.00
CA ALA A 439 -44.66 -9.16 -21.98
C ALA A 439 -45.53 -9.31 -20.71
N ALA A 440 -45.61 -10.52 -20.18
CA ALA A 440 -46.52 -10.81 -19.07
C ALA A 440 -46.07 -10.13 -17.76
N ILE A 441 -47.05 -9.61 -17.01
CA ILE A 441 -46.89 -9.26 -15.59
C ILE A 441 -47.64 -10.32 -14.79
N THR A 442 -46.89 -11.22 -14.15
CA THR A 442 -47.44 -12.35 -13.39
C THR A 442 -47.14 -12.14 -11.90
N LEU A 443 -48.12 -11.58 -11.19
CA LEU A 443 -48.06 -11.31 -9.75
C LEU A 443 -49.00 -12.27 -9.03
N ASN A 444 -48.51 -13.47 -8.81
CA ASN A 444 -49.25 -14.50 -8.11
C ASN A 444 -48.94 -14.33 -6.63
N ASN A 445 -49.96 -13.93 -5.86
CA ASN A 445 -49.84 -13.84 -4.41
C ASN A 445 -49.39 -15.22 -3.89
N ALA A 446 -48.18 -15.30 -3.33
CA ALA A 446 -47.64 -16.53 -2.77
C ALA A 446 -48.30 -16.84 -1.42
#